data_AF-A0A2M8LPN2-F1
#
_entry.id   AF-A0A2M8LPN2-F1
#
_cell.length_a   1.000
_cell.length_b   1.000
_cell.length_c   1.000
_cell.angle_alpha   90.00
_cell.angle_beta   90.00
_cell.angle_gamma   90.00
#
_symmetry.space_group_name_H-M   'P 1'
#
loop_
_entity.id
_entity.type
_entity.pdbx_description
1 polymer ?
#
loop_
_entity_poly.entity_id
_entity_poly.type
_entity_poly.pdbx_seq_one_letter_code
_entity_poly.pdbx_strand_id
1 'polypeptide(L)'
;MDDADDHWADADQILSVGSLNDDDGDGRVDDSDAPDLLVKSGGELWLYFGHRVSPFLDEILPVRLGGADWQDMTLLAPGDLNGDGLPELWARDTVKGTVHQYTSRPNPVADGAAVADLSVYADPAVRTTSIGSGFTAAAYPHLSTGGDFEGDGFADLWARSDRGDLVGFSGRALTDGSAFGPARPLITGGTP
;
A
#
# COMPACT_ATOMS: atom_id res chain seq x y z
N MET A 1 4.95 10.42 -25.48
CA MET A 1 5.50 10.32 -24.13
C MET A 1 6.14 11.67 -23.86
N ASP A 2 5.51 12.44 -22.98
CA ASP A 2 6.07 13.66 -22.44
C ASP A 2 6.90 13.24 -21.23
N ASP A 3 8.17 13.66 -21.16
CA ASP A 3 9.06 13.36 -20.01
C ASP A 3 8.45 13.87 -18.69
N ALA A 4 7.45 14.76 -18.75
CA ALA A 4 6.69 15.25 -17.60
C ALA A 4 5.94 14.14 -16.84
N ASP A 5 5.65 13.00 -17.47
CA ASP A 5 4.94 11.88 -16.85
C ASP A 5 5.87 10.72 -16.42
N ASP A 6 7.19 10.85 -16.57
CA ASP A 6 8.16 9.85 -16.09
C ASP A 6 8.45 10.00 -14.59
N HIS A 7 7.54 9.50 -13.76
CA HIS A 7 7.69 9.53 -12.31
C HIS A 7 8.42 8.30 -11.74
N TRP A 8 8.72 7.30 -12.58
CA TRP A 8 9.33 6.04 -12.15
C TRP A 8 10.86 6.04 -12.26
N ALA A 9 11.47 6.88 -13.11
CA ALA A 9 12.92 6.94 -13.27
C ALA A 9 13.68 7.18 -11.96
N ASP A 10 13.14 8.06 -11.10
CA ASP A 10 13.71 8.43 -9.80
C ASP A 10 12.85 7.96 -8.62
N ALA A 11 12.02 6.92 -8.81
CA ALA A 11 11.18 6.40 -7.74
C ALA A 11 12.00 5.72 -6.64
N ASP A 12 11.70 6.05 -5.39
CA ASP A 12 12.23 5.33 -4.22
C ASP A 12 11.47 4.02 -3.99
N GLN A 13 10.19 3.97 -4.41
CA GLN A 13 9.34 2.80 -4.30
C GLN A 13 8.32 2.77 -5.44
N ILE A 14 8.16 1.60 -6.04
CA ILE A 14 7.04 1.25 -6.91
C ILE A 14 6.30 0.09 -6.24
N LEU A 15 4.99 0.23 -6.05
CA LEU A 15 4.15 -0.75 -5.38
C LEU A 15 2.95 -1.07 -6.28
N SER A 16 2.74 -2.35 -6.56
CA SER A 16 1.48 -2.80 -7.15
C SER A 16 0.42 -2.86 -6.05
N VAL A 17 -0.77 -2.37 -6.38
CA VAL A 17 -1.97 -2.42 -5.55
C VAL A 17 -3.09 -3.10 -6.36
N GLY A 18 -4.12 -3.61 -5.70
CA GLY A 18 -5.34 -4.03 -6.39
C GLY A 18 -5.92 -2.87 -7.22
N SER A 19 -6.84 -3.17 -8.13
CA SER A 19 -7.41 -2.12 -8.98
C SER A 19 -8.19 -1.09 -8.16
N LEU A 20 -8.14 0.17 -8.59
CA LEU A 20 -8.95 1.28 -8.06
C LEU A 20 -10.00 1.75 -9.07
N ASN A 21 -10.12 1.07 -10.22
CA ASN A 21 -11.06 1.36 -11.30
C ASN A 21 -11.71 0.09 -11.87
N ASP A 22 -12.87 0.28 -12.50
CA ASP A 22 -13.60 -0.76 -13.25
C ASP A 22 -13.12 -0.69 -14.71
N ASP A 23 -12.02 -1.40 -15.00
CA ASP A 23 -11.32 -1.34 -16.29
C ASP A 23 -11.84 -2.40 -17.29
N ASP A 24 -12.66 -3.34 -16.82
CA ASP A 24 -13.39 -4.30 -17.65
C ASP A 24 -14.86 -3.90 -17.95
N GLY A 25 -15.39 -2.93 -17.20
CA GLY A 25 -16.70 -2.30 -17.41
C GLY A 25 -17.89 -3.13 -16.94
N ASP A 26 -17.70 -4.08 -16.03
CA ASP A 26 -18.76 -4.95 -15.50
C ASP A 26 -19.59 -4.32 -14.36
N GLY A 27 -19.15 -3.16 -13.86
CA GLY A 27 -19.78 -2.40 -12.79
C GLY A 27 -19.26 -2.73 -11.39
N ARG A 28 -18.15 -3.48 -11.26
CA ARG A 28 -17.47 -3.80 -10.01
C ARG A 28 -15.98 -3.49 -10.13
N VAL A 29 -15.32 -3.46 -8.98
CA VAL A 29 -13.86 -3.55 -8.90
C VAL A 29 -13.56 -4.89 -8.26
N ASP A 30 -12.95 -5.81 -9.00
CA ASP A 30 -12.62 -7.16 -8.53
C ASP A 30 -11.37 -7.76 -9.21
N ASP A 31 -11.13 -9.08 -9.04
CA ASP A 31 -9.99 -9.79 -9.64
C ASP A 31 -10.03 -9.78 -11.19
N SER A 32 -11.16 -9.38 -11.76
CA SER A 32 -11.40 -9.12 -13.18
C SER A 32 -11.06 -7.70 -13.60
N ASP A 33 -10.41 -6.88 -12.74
CA ASP A 33 -9.76 -5.61 -13.10
C ASP A 33 -8.22 -5.65 -13.01
N ALA A 34 -7.53 -4.85 -13.82
CA ALA A 34 -6.05 -4.82 -13.81
C ALA A 34 -5.52 -4.14 -12.54
N PRO A 35 -4.47 -4.68 -11.89
CA PRO A 35 -3.86 -4.03 -10.75
C PRO A 35 -3.19 -2.71 -11.17
N ASP A 36 -3.23 -1.74 -10.26
CA ASP A 36 -2.64 -0.42 -10.45
C ASP A 36 -1.22 -0.35 -9.88
N LEU A 37 -0.49 0.72 -10.24
CA LEU A 37 0.81 1.04 -9.64
C LEU A 37 0.78 2.36 -8.88
N LEU A 38 1.32 2.31 -7.66
CA LEU A 38 1.72 3.47 -6.89
C LEU A 38 3.21 3.71 -7.07
N VAL A 39 3.57 4.93 -7.47
CA VAL A 39 4.95 5.36 -7.69
C VAL A 39 5.27 6.50 -6.73
N LYS A 40 6.22 6.24 -5.83
CA LYS A 40 6.65 7.18 -4.79
C LYS A 40 8.08 7.65 -5.05
N SER A 41 8.30 8.97 -5.00
CA SER A 41 9.64 9.58 -5.05
C SER A 41 9.72 10.73 -4.06
N GLY A 42 10.59 10.62 -3.05
CA GLY A 42 10.70 11.58 -1.95
C GLY A 42 9.36 11.77 -1.23
N GLY A 43 8.83 12.98 -1.32
CA GLY A 43 7.51 13.32 -0.80
C GLY A 43 6.36 13.06 -1.77
N GLU A 44 6.61 12.78 -3.05
CA GLU A 44 5.55 12.67 -4.05
C GLU A 44 4.98 11.26 -4.13
N LEU A 45 3.67 11.15 -4.38
CA LEU A 45 2.98 9.90 -4.67
C LEU A 45 2.08 10.05 -5.89
N TRP A 46 2.23 9.12 -6.84
CA TRP A 46 1.50 9.06 -8.09
C TRP A 46 0.82 7.70 -8.26
N LEU A 47 -0.37 7.72 -8.86
CA LEU A 47 -1.14 6.56 -9.27
C LEU A 47 -1.08 6.43 -10.80
N TYR A 48 -0.77 5.23 -11.25
CA TYR A 48 -0.86 4.81 -12.65
C TYR A 48 -1.87 3.68 -12.73
N PHE A 49 -2.87 3.86 -13.58
CA PHE A 49 -3.89 2.84 -13.78
C PHE A 49 -3.35 1.70 -14.63
N GLY A 50 -3.59 0.48 -14.16
CA GLY A 50 -3.47 -0.72 -14.96
C GLY A 50 -4.52 -0.74 -16.06
N HIS A 51 -4.26 -1.54 -17.09
CA HIS A 51 -5.23 -1.76 -18.15
C HIS A 51 -5.15 -3.18 -18.68
N ARG A 52 -6.30 -3.83 -18.87
CA ARG A 52 -6.35 -5.23 -19.34
C ARG A 52 -5.97 -5.43 -20.79
N VAL A 53 -6.31 -4.45 -21.63
CA VAL A 53 -6.14 -4.58 -23.08
C VAL A 53 -4.88 -3.86 -23.59
N SER A 54 -4.26 -3.01 -22.77
CA SER A 54 -2.99 -2.36 -23.09
C SER A 54 -1.93 -2.62 -22.02
N PRO A 55 -0.68 -2.95 -22.41
CA PRO A 55 0.41 -3.11 -21.46
C PRO A 55 1.01 -1.77 -21.00
N PHE A 56 0.54 -0.63 -21.54
CA PHE A 56 1.11 0.69 -21.27
C PHE A 56 0.34 1.39 -20.15
N LEU A 57 1.07 1.86 -19.13
CA LEU A 57 0.52 2.51 -17.93
C LEU A 57 0.32 4.02 -18.07
N ASP A 58 0.78 4.60 -19.19
CA ASP A 58 0.73 6.03 -19.48
C ASP A 58 -0.28 6.38 -20.59
N GLU A 59 -1.18 5.46 -20.92
CA GLU A 59 -2.35 5.74 -21.77
C GLU A 59 -3.41 6.58 -21.05
N ILE A 60 -3.47 6.45 -19.72
CA ILE A 60 -4.24 7.31 -18.82
C ILE A 60 -3.24 8.20 -18.09
N LEU A 61 -3.51 9.50 -18.05
CA LEU A 61 -2.63 10.44 -17.34
C LEU A 61 -2.49 10.03 -15.86
N PRO A 62 -1.26 9.98 -15.32
CA PRO A 62 -1.07 9.62 -13.93
C PRO A 62 -1.70 10.62 -12.98
N VAL A 63 -2.23 10.12 -11.87
CA VAL A 63 -2.92 10.95 -10.88
C VAL A 63 -2.01 11.20 -9.70
N ARG A 64 -1.73 12.47 -9.41
CA ARG A 64 -0.97 12.85 -8.22
C ARG A 64 -1.83 12.70 -6.97
N LEU A 65 -1.46 11.79 -6.09
CA LEU A 65 -2.18 11.52 -4.83
C LEU A 65 -1.68 12.37 -3.66
N GLY A 66 -0.45 12.90 -3.74
CA GLY A 66 0.07 13.81 -2.73
C GLY A 66 1.48 14.28 -3.03
N GLY A 67 1.90 15.31 -2.27
CA GLY A 67 3.28 15.77 -2.19
C GLY A 67 3.86 15.50 -0.83
N ALA A 68 4.82 16.34 -0.39
CA ALA A 68 5.61 16.34 0.86
C ALA A 68 5.17 15.43 2.03
N ASP A 69 3.87 15.27 2.26
CA ASP A 69 3.29 14.31 3.18
C ASP A 69 3.78 12.86 2.97
N TRP A 70 4.20 12.40 1.78
CA TRP A 70 4.75 11.03 1.64
C TRP A 70 6.22 10.90 2.00
N GLN A 71 6.87 11.99 2.43
CA GLN A 71 8.25 11.95 2.88
C GLN A 71 8.41 10.94 4.03
N ASP A 72 9.48 10.15 3.98
CA ASP A 72 9.82 9.15 4.98
C ASP A 72 8.76 8.05 5.18
N MET A 73 7.90 7.83 4.19
CA MET A 73 6.92 6.74 4.19
C MET A 73 7.38 5.53 3.37
N THR A 74 7.07 4.32 3.85
CA THR A 74 7.06 3.10 3.05
C THR A 74 5.62 2.66 2.85
N LEU A 75 5.23 2.36 1.62
CA LEU A 75 3.90 1.90 1.26
C LEU A 75 3.80 0.37 1.32
N LEU A 76 2.64 -0.16 1.71
CA LEU A 76 2.34 -1.59 1.73
C LEU A 76 0.89 -1.80 1.24
N ALA A 77 0.67 -2.83 0.41
CA ALA A 77 -0.65 -3.16 -0.15
C ALA A 77 -1.22 -4.43 0.51
N PRO A 78 -2.01 -4.31 1.60
CA PRO A 78 -2.57 -5.46 2.30
C PRO A 78 -3.74 -6.16 1.57
N GLY A 79 -4.29 -5.55 0.53
CA GLY A 79 -5.49 -6.03 -0.17
C GLY A 79 -6.76 -5.36 0.37
N ASP A 80 -7.92 -5.91 0.02
CA ASP A 80 -9.23 -5.50 0.56
C ASP A 80 -9.50 -6.20 1.90
N LEU A 81 -9.47 -5.42 2.97
CA LEU A 81 -9.60 -5.83 4.37
C LEU A 81 -11.01 -5.66 4.90
N ASN A 82 -11.87 -4.95 4.16
CA ASN A 82 -13.22 -4.60 4.61
C ASN A 82 -14.33 -5.24 3.75
N GLY A 83 -13.96 -5.79 2.58
CA GLY A 83 -14.83 -6.50 1.66
C GLY A 83 -15.68 -5.59 0.77
N ASP A 84 -15.26 -4.34 0.53
CA ASP A 84 -15.97 -3.39 -0.33
C ASP A 84 -15.52 -3.43 -1.80
N GLY A 85 -14.56 -4.29 -2.14
CA GLY A 85 -13.99 -4.45 -3.47
C GLY A 85 -12.85 -3.48 -3.78
N LEU A 86 -12.49 -2.58 -2.86
CA LEU A 86 -11.37 -1.66 -3.04
C LEU A 86 -10.21 -2.03 -2.12
N PRO A 87 -8.97 -2.09 -2.63
CA PRO A 87 -7.82 -2.41 -1.81
C PRO A 87 -7.49 -1.26 -0.83
N GLU A 88 -7.13 -1.60 0.41
CA GLU A 88 -6.51 -0.65 1.31
C GLU A 88 -5.03 -0.41 0.99
N LEU A 89 -4.53 0.71 1.52
CA LEU A 89 -3.12 1.03 1.55
C LEU A 89 -2.66 1.19 2.99
N TRP A 90 -1.54 0.58 3.33
CA TRP A 90 -0.83 0.89 4.57
C TRP A 90 0.37 1.78 4.27
N ALA A 91 0.64 2.72 5.17
CA ALA A 91 1.85 3.54 5.14
C ALA A 91 2.58 3.44 6.48
N ARG A 92 3.88 3.14 6.40
CA ARG A 92 4.80 3.12 7.52
C ARG A 92 5.61 4.40 7.57
N ASP A 93 5.51 5.16 8.65
CA ASP A 93 6.47 6.21 9.00
C ASP A 93 7.81 5.53 9.34
N THR A 94 8.82 5.70 8.50
CA THR A 94 10.11 5.01 8.63
C THR A 94 10.93 5.47 9.83
N VAL A 95 10.66 6.68 10.35
CA VAL A 95 11.38 7.28 11.48
C VAL A 95 10.72 6.86 12.79
N LYS A 96 9.40 7.04 12.91
CA LYS A 96 8.64 6.68 14.10
C LYS A 96 8.34 5.19 14.20
N GLY A 97 8.34 4.50 13.05
CA GLY A 97 7.99 3.08 12.95
C GLY A 97 6.51 2.81 13.15
N THR A 98 5.64 3.80 12.99
CA THR A 98 4.18 3.64 13.08
C THR A 98 3.61 3.24 11.72
N VAL A 99 2.61 2.36 11.73
CA VAL A 99 1.87 1.94 10.52
C VAL A 99 0.47 2.52 10.59
N HIS A 100 0.00 3.09 9.48
CA HIS A 100 -1.31 3.72 9.34
C HIS A 100 -2.08 3.10 8.17
N GLN A 101 -3.38 2.89 8.33
CA GLN A 101 -4.25 2.35 7.28
C GLN A 101 -5.06 3.45 6.63
N TYR A 102 -4.88 3.58 5.32
CA TYR A 102 -5.78 4.30 4.43
C TYR A 102 -6.88 3.33 4.01
N THR A 103 -8.08 3.55 4.55
CA THR A 103 -9.27 2.76 4.19
C THR A 103 -9.88 3.37 2.93
N SER A 104 -9.75 2.66 1.81
CA SER A 104 -10.37 3.05 0.55
C SER A 104 -11.89 3.07 0.69
N ARG A 105 -12.55 3.82 -0.18
CA ARG A 105 -14.01 3.90 -0.23
C ARG A 105 -14.47 4.28 -1.63
N PRO A 106 -15.70 3.95 -2.03
CA PRO A 106 -16.24 4.38 -3.31
C PRO A 106 -16.25 5.91 -3.45
N ASN A 107 -15.88 6.40 -4.63
CA ASN A 107 -15.97 7.80 -4.99
C ASN A 107 -17.46 8.21 -5.04
N PRO A 108 -17.90 9.20 -4.26
CA PRO A 108 -19.28 9.66 -4.30
C PRO A 108 -19.65 10.35 -5.62
N VAL A 109 -18.66 10.69 -6.45
CA VAL A 109 -18.83 11.34 -7.76
C VAL A 109 -18.16 10.47 -8.82
N ALA A 110 -18.88 10.05 -9.85
CA ALA A 110 -18.27 9.32 -10.97
C ALA A 110 -17.62 10.31 -11.97
N ASP A 111 -16.49 10.92 -11.60
CA ASP A 111 -15.84 12.00 -12.35
C ASP A 111 -14.44 11.69 -12.92
N GLY A 112 -14.06 10.42 -13.00
CA GLY A 112 -12.77 10.02 -13.59
C GLY A 112 -12.68 8.53 -13.86
N ALA A 113 -11.45 8.06 -14.09
CA ALA A 113 -11.18 6.63 -14.25
C ALA A 113 -11.35 5.87 -12.92
N ALA A 114 -10.96 6.46 -11.79
CA ALA A 114 -11.05 5.82 -10.48
C ALA A 114 -12.51 5.65 -10.01
N VAL A 115 -12.81 4.45 -9.53
CA VAL A 115 -13.99 4.14 -8.72
C VAL A 115 -13.72 4.47 -7.25
N ALA A 116 -12.47 4.41 -6.79
CA ALA A 116 -12.10 4.78 -5.43
C ALA A 116 -12.05 6.32 -5.22
N ASP A 117 -12.43 6.78 -4.02
CA ASP A 117 -12.23 8.17 -3.57
C ASP A 117 -10.75 8.43 -3.27
N LEU A 118 -10.04 8.98 -4.25
CA LEU A 118 -8.61 9.27 -4.15
C LEU A 118 -8.27 10.34 -3.09
N SER A 119 -9.24 11.09 -2.57
CA SER A 119 -8.99 12.10 -1.52
C SER A 119 -8.53 11.47 -0.20
N VAL A 120 -8.84 10.18 0.02
CA VAL A 120 -8.37 9.40 1.17
C VAL A 120 -6.86 9.48 1.33
N TYR A 121 -6.11 9.40 0.23
CA TYR A 121 -4.65 9.39 0.24
C TYR A 121 -4.04 10.74 0.67
N ALA A 122 -4.78 11.84 0.50
CA ALA A 122 -4.36 13.18 0.90
C ALA A 122 -4.85 13.58 2.30
N ASP A 123 -5.63 12.73 3.00
CA ASP A 123 -6.19 13.06 4.31
C ASP A 123 -5.15 12.88 5.44
N PRO A 124 -4.68 13.96 6.09
CA PRO A 124 -3.72 13.85 7.18
C PRO A 124 -4.33 13.21 8.45
N ALA A 125 -5.65 13.18 8.59
CA ALA A 125 -6.32 12.60 9.76
C ALA A 125 -6.05 11.09 9.90
N VAL A 126 -5.83 10.39 8.79
CA VAL A 126 -5.47 8.97 8.75
C VAL A 126 -4.25 8.67 9.63
N ARG A 127 -3.30 9.60 9.68
CA ARG A 127 -2.02 9.42 10.40
C ARG A 127 -2.08 9.78 11.89
N THR A 128 -3.26 10.14 12.40
CA THR A 128 -3.46 10.40 13.83
C THR A 128 -3.65 9.11 14.64
N THR A 129 -3.99 8.01 13.97
CA THR A 129 -4.21 6.69 14.58
C THR A 129 -3.32 5.66 13.90
N SER A 130 -2.45 5.00 14.67
CA SER A 130 -1.62 3.90 14.16
C SER A 130 -2.28 2.55 14.41
N ILE A 131 -2.12 1.63 13.46
CA ILE A 131 -2.46 0.20 13.61
C ILE A 131 -1.28 -0.64 14.08
N GLY A 132 -0.10 -0.04 14.24
CA GLY A 132 1.08 -0.73 14.75
C GLY A 132 2.23 0.25 14.98
N SER A 133 3.20 -0.15 15.80
CA SER A 133 4.38 0.66 16.12
C SER A 133 5.62 -0.22 16.30
N GLY A 134 6.81 0.40 16.35
CA GLY A 134 8.09 -0.31 16.50
C GLY A 134 8.74 -0.75 15.18
N PHE A 135 8.15 -0.39 14.03
CA PHE A 135 8.62 -0.78 12.71
C PHE A 135 9.55 0.25 12.06
N THR A 136 10.51 0.80 12.80
CA THR A 136 11.43 1.81 12.21
C THR A 136 12.26 1.19 11.09
N ALA A 137 12.68 2.00 10.11
CA ALA A 137 13.59 1.51 9.06
C ALA A 137 14.95 1.05 9.61
N ALA A 138 15.35 1.58 10.77
CA ALA A 138 16.54 1.12 11.48
C ALA A 138 16.39 -0.33 12.00
N ALA A 139 15.21 -0.70 12.50
CA ALA A 139 14.94 -2.05 13.03
C ALA A 139 14.52 -3.04 11.92
N TYR A 140 13.80 -2.57 10.91
CA TYR A 140 13.30 -3.36 9.80
C TYR A 140 13.54 -2.63 8.47
N PRO A 141 14.74 -2.75 7.88
CA PRO A 141 15.08 -2.10 6.62
C PRO A 141 14.13 -2.45 5.48
N HIS A 142 13.57 -3.67 5.49
CA HIS A 142 12.52 -4.09 4.58
C HIS A 142 11.32 -4.58 5.38
N LEU A 143 10.15 -3.97 5.12
CA LEU A 143 8.86 -4.37 5.66
C LEU A 143 7.86 -4.39 4.51
N SER A 144 7.10 -5.47 4.38
CA SER A 144 6.00 -5.57 3.42
C SER A 144 4.87 -6.41 4.01
N THR A 145 3.76 -6.46 3.29
CA THR A 145 2.66 -7.41 3.49
C THR A 145 2.47 -8.17 2.18
N GLY A 146 1.74 -9.27 2.24
CA GLY A 146 1.17 -9.93 1.07
C GLY A 146 -0.27 -10.38 1.33
N GLY A 147 -0.95 -9.68 2.25
CA GLY A 147 -2.27 -10.04 2.74
C GLY A 147 -2.23 -11.01 3.92
N ASP A 148 -3.31 -11.75 4.08
CA ASP A 148 -3.52 -12.76 5.12
C ASP A 148 -2.91 -14.10 4.67
N PHE A 149 -1.76 -14.47 5.21
CA PHE A 149 -1.02 -15.68 4.83
C PHE A 149 -1.54 -16.95 5.54
N GLU A 150 -2.33 -16.76 6.58
CA GLU A 150 -2.72 -17.79 7.54
C GLU A 150 -4.23 -18.07 7.55
N GLY A 151 -5.00 -17.26 6.84
CA GLY A 151 -6.44 -17.39 6.63
C GLY A 151 -7.27 -17.02 7.85
N ASP A 152 -6.79 -16.10 8.70
CA ASP A 152 -7.48 -15.68 9.91
C ASP A 152 -8.32 -14.39 9.76
N GLY A 153 -8.32 -13.81 8.55
CA GLY A 153 -9.09 -12.63 8.18
C GLY A 153 -8.37 -11.32 8.44
N PHE A 154 -7.09 -11.33 8.81
CA PHE A 154 -6.29 -10.13 9.02
C PHE A 154 -5.01 -10.17 8.21
N ALA A 155 -4.66 -9.07 7.53
CA ALA A 155 -3.41 -9.02 6.79
C ALA A 155 -2.19 -9.05 7.72
N ASP A 156 -1.17 -9.79 7.30
CA ASP A 156 0.07 -9.99 8.04
C ASP A 156 1.17 -9.04 7.56
N LEU A 157 2.20 -8.86 8.38
CA LEU A 157 3.46 -8.25 7.95
C LEU A 157 4.56 -9.31 7.88
N TRP A 158 5.50 -9.10 6.98
CA TRP A 158 6.81 -9.74 7.03
C TRP A 158 7.91 -8.70 6.89
N ALA A 159 9.05 -8.96 7.51
CA ALA A 159 10.17 -8.05 7.53
C ALA A 159 11.50 -8.79 7.43
N ARG A 160 12.48 -8.12 6.82
CA ARG A 160 13.89 -8.38 7.12
C ARG A 160 14.32 -7.44 8.23
N SER A 161 14.81 -8.00 9.34
CA SER A 161 15.34 -7.22 10.46
C SER A 161 16.68 -6.56 10.14
N ASP A 162 17.11 -5.65 11.01
CA ASP A 162 18.45 -5.04 11.04
C ASP A 162 19.59 -6.05 11.15
N ARG A 163 19.30 -7.22 11.72
CA ARG A 163 20.22 -8.37 11.81
C ARG A 163 20.17 -9.28 10.60
N GLY A 164 19.25 -9.05 9.66
CA GLY A 164 19.08 -9.88 8.47
C GLY A 164 18.15 -11.08 8.64
N ASP A 165 17.47 -11.20 9.79
CA ASP A 165 16.49 -12.26 10.03
C ASP A 165 15.21 -11.99 9.24
N LEU A 166 14.63 -13.03 8.63
CA LEU A 166 13.27 -12.95 8.07
C LEU A 166 12.25 -13.30 9.15
N VAL A 167 11.40 -12.32 9.49
CA VAL A 167 10.38 -12.45 10.53
C VAL A 167 8.99 -12.07 10.01
N GLY A 168 7.95 -12.66 10.59
CA GLY A 168 6.55 -12.36 10.34
C GLY A 168 5.87 -11.81 11.59
N PHE A 169 4.85 -11.00 11.37
CA PHE A 169 3.97 -10.47 12.41
C PHE A 169 2.55 -10.74 11.96
N SER A 170 1.92 -11.70 12.62
CA SER A 170 0.59 -12.09 12.23
C SER A 170 -0.44 -11.00 12.56
N GLY A 171 -1.35 -10.69 11.63
CA GLY A 171 -2.38 -9.67 11.72
C GLY A 171 -3.49 -10.06 12.69
N ARG A 172 -3.97 -9.15 13.52
CA ARG A 172 -5.01 -9.43 14.52
C ARG A 172 -5.93 -8.22 14.63
N ALA A 173 -7.06 -8.40 15.29
CA ALA A 173 -7.88 -7.27 15.71
C ALA A 173 -7.05 -6.25 16.51
N LEU A 174 -7.20 -4.97 16.19
CA LEU A 174 -6.50 -3.88 16.84
C LEU A 174 -6.79 -3.88 18.35
N THR A 175 -5.76 -4.19 19.14
CA THR A 175 -5.84 -4.25 20.61
C THR A 175 -4.61 -3.57 21.20
N ASP A 176 -4.82 -2.74 22.22
CA ASP A 176 -3.75 -1.98 22.89
C ASP A 176 -2.78 -1.24 21.94
N GLY A 177 -3.30 -0.74 20.81
CA GLY A 177 -2.55 0.05 19.83
C GLY A 177 -1.76 -0.76 18.80
N SER A 178 -1.95 -2.09 18.73
CA SER A 178 -1.35 -2.95 17.69
C SER A 178 -2.38 -3.88 17.07
N ALA A 179 -2.38 -3.95 15.75
CA ALA A 179 -3.05 -4.96 14.93
C ALA A 179 -2.10 -6.10 14.56
N PHE A 180 -0.92 -6.18 15.17
CA PHE A 180 0.09 -7.19 14.85
C PHE A 180 0.55 -7.94 16.10
N GLY A 181 0.67 -9.26 15.97
CA GLY A 181 1.27 -10.14 16.95
C GLY A 181 2.79 -9.95 17.08
N PRO A 182 3.43 -10.66 18.02
CA PRO A 182 4.88 -10.57 18.20
C PRO A 182 5.63 -11.13 16.98
N ALA A 183 6.84 -10.62 16.75
CA ALA A 183 7.73 -11.11 15.71
C ALA A 183 7.97 -12.63 15.85
N ARG A 184 7.84 -13.37 14.74
CA ARG A 184 8.12 -14.80 14.65
C ARG A 184 9.08 -15.08 13.49
N PRO A 185 10.13 -15.88 13.67
CA PRO A 185 10.98 -16.29 12.55
C PRO A 185 10.18 -17.01 11.47
N LEU A 186 10.37 -16.62 10.19
CA LEU A 186 9.78 -17.31 9.04
C LEU A 186 10.72 -18.33 8.41
N ILE A 187 12.01 -18.27 8.76
CA ILE A 187 13.03 -19.20 8.29
C ILE A 187 13.79 -19.78 9.49
N THR A 188 14.19 -21.04 9.38
CA THR A 188 14.95 -21.76 10.41
C THR A 188 16.46 -21.80 10.13
N GLY A 189 16.94 -21.11 9.09
CA GLY A 189 18.35 -21.13 8.69
C GLY A 189 18.75 -19.89 7.88
N GLY A 190 20.06 -19.62 7.83
CA GLY A 190 20.65 -18.41 7.26
C GLY A 190 21.28 -17.54 8.35
N THR A 191 22.57 -17.73 8.62
CA THR A 191 23.34 -16.76 9.40
C THR A 191 23.68 -15.54 8.54
N PRO A 192 23.74 -14.33 9.11
CA PRO A 192 24.32 -13.16 8.45
C PRO A 192 25.73 -13.42 7.92
#